data_AF-A0A955RIH0-F1
#
_entry.id   AF-A0A955RIH0-F1
#
_cell.length_a   1.000
_cell.length_b   1.000
_cell.length_c   1.000
_cell.angle_alpha   90.00
_cell.angle_beta   90.00
_cell.angle_gamma   90.00
#
_symmetry.space_group_name_H-M   'P 1'
#
loop_
_entity.id
_entity.type
_entity.pdbx_description
1 polymer ?
#
loop_
_entity_poly.entity_id
_entity_poly.type
_entity_poly.pdbx_seq_one_letter_code
_entity_poly.pdbx_strand_id
1 'polypeptide(L)'
;MLKLINKRNGFTLIEVIIVIALLAILSGSVFLVVKPFDLIEETRYERSITELTSIGKALELWVTIEGQYPPDVNRDLPNGIERYLNTAPIWPKGPYPGSVYDYDNWTGQTCIDPAASGSVQITLRQVPGFNPDGSNVWALYYVIAGKGTPHCSNANEWNKGTCINCEEQ
;
A
#
# COMPACT_ATOMS: atom_id res chain seq x y z
N MET A 1 24.67 11.64 66.44
CA MET A 1 23.92 11.79 65.17
C MET A 1 23.07 10.55 64.95
N LEU A 2 21.76 10.64 65.15
CA LEU A 2 20.85 9.50 64.98
C LEU A 2 20.43 9.41 63.51
N LYS A 3 20.78 8.32 62.83
CA LYS A 3 20.45 8.09 61.42
C LYS A 3 19.04 7.48 61.37
N LEU A 4 18.05 8.26 60.95
CA LEU A 4 16.68 7.78 60.73
C LEU A 4 16.67 6.83 59.51
N ILE A 5 16.52 5.53 59.76
CA ILE A 5 16.33 4.52 58.71
C ILE A 5 14.87 4.63 58.26
N ASN A 6 14.66 5.16 57.04
CA ASN A 6 13.34 5.26 56.44
C ASN A 6 12.86 3.86 56.04
N LYS A 7 11.87 3.29 56.75
CA LYS A 7 11.24 2.00 56.38
C LYS A 7 10.50 2.18 55.07
N ARG A 8 11.07 1.69 53.97
CA ARG A 8 10.36 1.58 52.69
C ARG A 8 9.41 0.38 52.79
N ASN A 9 8.10 0.65 52.81
CA ASN A 9 7.10 -0.40 52.69
C ASN A 9 7.20 -0.99 51.27
N GLY A 10 7.46 -2.29 51.18
CA GLY A 10 7.43 -3.02 49.91
C GLY A 10 6.00 -3.40 49.52
N PHE A 11 5.79 -3.72 48.25
CA PHE A 11 4.53 -4.26 47.77
C PHE A 11 4.26 -5.64 48.40
N THR A 12 3.00 -5.90 48.73
CA THR A 12 2.53 -7.20 49.18
C THR A 12 2.32 -8.14 47.99
N LEU A 13 2.40 -9.45 48.23
CA LEU A 13 2.16 -10.46 47.20
C LEU A 13 0.76 -10.32 46.58
N ILE A 14 -0.25 -10.05 47.40
CA ILE A 14 -1.64 -9.92 46.93
C ILE A 14 -1.83 -8.68 46.05
N GLU A 15 -1.16 -7.57 46.35
CA GLU A 15 -1.20 -6.37 45.50
C GLU A 15 -0.63 -6.67 44.11
N VAL A 16 0.50 -7.38 44.04
CA VAL A 16 1.09 -7.75 42.74
C VAL A 16 0.16 -8.70 41.97
N ILE A 17 -0.47 -9.67 42.64
CA ILE A 17 -1.41 -10.61 42.02
C ILE A 17 -2.65 -9.90 41.47
N ILE A 18 -3.22 -8.95 42.21
CA ILE A 18 -4.38 -8.19 41.73
C ILE A 18 -3.99 -7.32 40.53
N VAL A 19 -2.83 -6.68 40.55
CA VAL A 19 -2.37 -5.84 39.44
C VAL A 19 -2.17 -6.67 38.16
N ILE A 20 -1.50 -7.82 38.23
CA ILE A 20 -1.31 -8.66 37.04
C ILE A 20 -2.64 -9.23 36.52
N ALA A 21 -3.58 -9.54 37.40
CA ALA A 21 -4.92 -9.99 37.00
C ALA A 21 -5.69 -8.90 36.25
N LEU A 22 -5.64 -7.66 36.76
CA LEU A 22 -6.25 -6.51 36.09
C LEU A 22 -5.56 -6.20 34.75
N LEU A 23 -4.22 -6.26 34.69
CA LEU A 23 -3.47 -6.05 33.46
C LEU A 23 -3.81 -7.10 32.39
N ALA A 24 -4.04 -8.35 32.78
CA ALA A 24 -4.45 -9.40 31.84
C ALA A 24 -5.82 -9.12 31.23
N ILE A 25 -6.81 -8.71 32.05
CA ILE A 25 -8.16 -8.37 31.58
C ILE A 25 -8.12 -7.16 30.64
N LEU A 26 -7.42 -6.09 31.04
CA LEU A 26 -7.31 -4.88 30.23
C LEU A 26 -6.61 -5.16 28.90
N SER A 27 -5.48 -5.87 28.93
CA SER A 27 -4.73 -6.21 27.72
C SER A 27 -5.59 -7.03 26.75
N GLY A 28 -6.33 -8.03 27.23
CA GLY A 28 -7.24 -8.81 26.39
C GLY A 28 -8.34 -7.97 25.77
N SER A 29 -8.95 -7.06 26.52
CA SER A 29 -10.07 -6.24 26.03
C SER A 29 -9.67 -5.26 24.91
N VAL A 30 -8.46 -4.70 24.96
CA VAL A 30 -7.97 -3.74 23.96
C VAL A 30 -7.87 -4.37 22.58
N PHE A 31 -7.42 -5.62 22.47
CA PHE A 31 -7.30 -6.30 21.18
C PHE A 31 -8.65 -6.46 20.46
N LEU A 32 -9.73 -6.69 21.23
CA LEU A 32 -11.07 -6.85 20.67
C LEU A 32 -11.65 -5.53 20.13
N VAL A 33 -11.32 -4.41 20.79
CA VAL A 33 -11.84 -3.09 20.41
C VAL A 33 -11.06 -2.49 19.23
N VAL A 34 -9.73 -2.58 19.26
CA VAL A 34 -8.87 -1.89 18.27
C VAL A 34 -8.75 -2.65 16.96
N LYS A 35 -8.92 -3.98 16.96
CA LYS A 35 -8.72 -4.84 15.78
C LYS A 35 -7.45 -4.47 14.99
N PRO A 36 -6.26 -4.60 15.61
CA PRO A 36 -5.02 -4.03 15.08
C PRO A 36 -4.63 -4.55 13.68
N PHE A 37 -5.10 -5.73 13.28
CA PHE A 37 -4.83 -6.27 11.95
C PHE A 37 -5.53 -5.45 10.85
N ASP A 38 -6.81 -5.14 11.03
CA ASP A 38 -7.61 -4.33 10.11
C ASP A 38 -6.97 -2.94 9.93
N LEU A 39 -6.54 -2.33 11.04
CA LEU A 39 -5.91 -1.00 11.03
C LEU A 39 -4.58 -0.97 10.25
N ILE A 40 -3.76 -2.02 10.38
CA ILE A 40 -2.51 -2.14 9.61
C ILE A 40 -2.83 -2.25 8.11
N GLU A 41 -3.87 -2.99 7.77
CA GLU A 41 -4.29 -3.19 6.39
C GLU A 41 -4.79 -1.89 5.75
N GLU A 42 -5.66 -1.17 6.44
CA GLU A 42 -6.15 0.16 6.06
C GLU A 42 -4.98 1.15 5.88
N THR A 43 -4.03 1.16 6.82
CA THR A 43 -2.84 2.02 6.74
C THR A 43 -2.01 1.71 5.48
N ARG A 44 -1.85 0.44 5.12
CA ARG A 44 -1.12 0.04 3.90
C ARG A 44 -1.87 0.48 2.64
N TYR A 45 -3.20 0.40 2.65
CA TYR A 45 -4.01 0.83 1.53
C TYR A 45 -3.94 2.34 1.30
N GLU A 46 -4.16 3.14 2.34
CA GLU A 46 -4.06 4.61 2.25
C GLU A 46 -2.68 5.06 1.80
N ARG A 47 -1.64 4.38 2.30
CA ARG A 47 -0.27 4.59 1.82
C ARG A 47 -0.12 4.23 0.35
N SER A 48 -0.73 3.15 -0.11
CA SER A 48 -0.70 2.73 -1.52
C SER A 48 -1.37 3.76 -2.42
N ILE A 49 -2.54 4.29 -2.03
CA ILE A 49 -3.22 5.37 -2.75
C ILE A 49 -2.31 6.59 -2.85
N THR A 50 -1.72 7.01 -1.72
CA THR A 50 -0.85 8.19 -1.66
C THR A 50 0.37 8.03 -2.56
N GLU A 51 1.06 6.89 -2.47
CA GLU A 51 2.25 6.61 -3.27
C GLU A 51 1.92 6.48 -4.76
N LEU A 52 0.88 5.72 -5.13
CA LEU A 52 0.43 5.59 -6.53
C LEU A 52 -0.01 6.94 -7.12
N THR A 53 -0.73 7.76 -6.36
CA THR A 53 -1.14 9.10 -6.81
C THR A 53 0.07 10.01 -7.02
N SER A 54 1.05 9.96 -6.11
CA SER A 54 2.28 10.75 -6.26
C SER A 54 3.09 10.32 -7.48
N ILE A 55 3.23 9.02 -7.71
CA ILE A 55 3.98 8.47 -8.85
C ILE A 55 3.23 8.74 -10.16
N GLY A 56 1.91 8.53 -10.19
CA GLY A 56 1.07 8.80 -11.35
C GLY A 56 1.16 10.26 -11.80
N LYS A 57 1.07 11.21 -10.86
CA LYS A 57 1.26 12.64 -11.16
C LYS A 57 2.66 12.99 -11.64
N ALA A 58 3.70 12.31 -11.12
CA ALA A 58 5.06 12.50 -11.62
C ALA A 58 5.21 12.01 -13.07
N LEU A 59 4.52 10.92 -13.43
CA LEU A 59 4.49 10.41 -14.81
C LEU A 59 3.68 11.32 -15.74
N GLU A 60 2.56 11.90 -15.28
CA GLU A 60 1.83 12.93 -16.02
C GLU A 60 2.70 14.16 -16.30
N LEU A 61 3.46 14.61 -15.29
CA LEU A 61 4.42 15.71 -15.43
C LEU A 61 5.55 15.38 -16.39
N TRP A 62 6.10 14.15 -16.32
CA TRP A 62 7.09 13.67 -17.28
C TRP A 62 6.57 13.85 -18.71
N VAL A 63 5.38 13.35 -19.01
CA VAL A 63 4.83 13.35 -20.38
C VAL A 63 4.58 14.77 -20.86
N THR A 64 4.19 15.66 -19.94
CA THR A 64 4.03 17.09 -20.22
C THR A 64 5.36 17.74 -20.66
N ILE A 65 6.50 17.29 -20.12
CA ILE A 65 7.82 17.88 -20.40
C ILE A 65 8.54 17.18 -21.55
N GLU A 66 8.55 15.85 -21.58
CA GLU A 66 9.27 15.04 -22.57
C GLU A 66 8.46 14.77 -23.84
N GLY A 67 7.14 15.01 -23.80
CA GLY A 67 6.23 14.86 -24.95
C GLY A 67 5.86 13.43 -25.30
N GLN A 68 6.36 12.42 -24.58
CA GLN A 68 6.07 11.01 -24.82
C GLN A 68 6.12 10.18 -23.53
N TYR A 69 5.35 9.09 -23.52
CA TYR A 69 5.43 8.07 -22.47
C TYR A 69 6.75 7.30 -22.58
N PRO A 70 7.44 7.04 -21.47
CA PRO A 70 8.59 6.15 -21.49
C PRO A 70 8.17 4.71 -21.86
N PRO A 71 9.09 3.90 -22.40
CA PRO A 71 8.83 2.50 -22.70
C PRO A 71 8.50 1.71 -21.43
N ASP A 72 7.76 0.62 -21.59
CA ASP A 72 7.52 -0.34 -20.52
C ASP A 72 8.84 -0.91 -20.00
N VAL A 73 8.94 -1.07 -18.68
CA VAL A 73 10.14 -1.53 -17.98
C VAL A 73 9.92 -2.79 -17.15
N ASN A 74 8.74 -3.42 -17.23
CA ASN A 74 8.40 -4.71 -16.62
C ASN A 74 8.85 -4.87 -15.16
N ARG A 75 7.99 -4.43 -14.25
CA ARG A 75 8.15 -4.43 -12.78
C ARG A 75 9.22 -3.48 -12.29
N ASP A 76 9.27 -2.30 -12.88
CA ASP A 76 10.13 -1.23 -12.44
C ASP A 76 9.54 0.14 -12.82
N LEU A 77 10.28 1.21 -12.54
CA LEU A 77 10.04 2.53 -13.08
C LEU A 77 10.90 2.85 -14.31
N PRO A 78 10.40 3.70 -15.20
CA PRO A 78 11.20 4.30 -16.24
C PRO A 78 12.41 5.06 -15.69
N ASN A 79 13.60 4.76 -16.19
CA ASN A 79 14.81 5.52 -15.87
C ASN A 79 14.60 7.02 -16.11
N GLY A 80 14.92 7.85 -15.13
CA GLY A 80 14.86 9.30 -15.23
C GLY A 80 13.65 9.91 -14.52
N ILE A 81 12.72 9.11 -13.99
CA ILE A 81 11.49 9.59 -13.34
C ILE A 81 11.81 10.17 -11.97
N GLU A 82 12.99 9.87 -11.45
CA GLU A 82 13.52 10.40 -10.19
C GLU A 82 13.60 11.93 -10.19
N ARG A 83 13.69 12.56 -11.38
CA ARG A 83 13.65 14.04 -11.50
C ARG A 83 12.26 14.65 -11.25
N TYR A 84 11.22 13.82 -11.29
CA TYR A 84 9.82 14.21 -11.11
C TYR A 84 9.24 13.68 -9.78
N LEU A 85 9.99 12.85 -9.06
CA LEU A 85 9.61 12.34 -7.74
C LEU A 85 10.26 13.19 -6.65
N ASN A 86 9.49 13.48 -5.59
CA ASN A 86 10.00 14.18 -4.41
C ASN A 86 10.80 13.27 -3.45
N THR A 87 10.95 11.98 -3.80
CA THR A 87 11.65 10.97 -2.99
C THR A 87 13.01 10.64 -3.60
N ALA A 88 13.99 10.43 -2.71
CA ALA A 88 15.35 10.00 -3.00
C ALA A 88 15.41 8.85 -4.04
N PRO A 89 16.55 8.65 -4.74
CA PRO A 89 16.68 7.74 -5.90
C PRO A 89 16.51 6.23 -5.60
N ILE A 90 15.98 5.87 -4.44
CA ILE A 90 15.73 4.50 -4.01
C ILE A 90 14.22 4.26 -4.07
N TRP A 91 13.83 3.33 -4.94
CA TRP A 91 12.45 2.90 -5.10
C TRP A 91 11.87 2.35 -3.78
N PRO A 92 10.74 2.89 -3.28
CA PRO A 92 10.10 2.33 -2.10
C PRO A 92 9.61 0.92 -2.41
N LYS A 93 9.85 0.01 -1.47
CA LYS A 93 9.11 -1.25 -1.44
C LYS A 93 7.62 -0.91 -1.27
N GLY A 94 6.77 -1.63 -1.99
CA GLY A 94 5.33 -1.43 -1.87
C GLY A 94 4.85 -1.61 -0.42
N PRO A 95 3.74 -0.97 -0.02
CA PRO A 95 3.27 -0.98 1.36
C PRO A 95 2.94 -2.37 1.93
N TYR A 96 2.66 -3.35 1.07
CA TYR A 96 2.37 -4.73 1.47
C TYR A 96 3.62 -5.62 1.38
N PRO A 97 3.75 -6.62 2.26
CA PRO A 97 4.85 -7.59 2.17
C PRO A 97 4.93 -8.25 0.78
N GLY A 98 6.03 -8.04 0.08
CA GLY A 98 6.25 -8.60 -1.26
C GLY A 98 5.57 -7.84 -2.40
N SER A 99 4.84 -6.76 -2.11
CA SER A 99 4.28 -5.91 -3.17
C SER A 99 5.34 -5.11 -3.91
N VAL A 100 5.14 -4.97 -5.21
CA VAL A 100 6.05 -4.28 -6.12
C VAL A 100 5.27 -3.34 -7.01
N TYR A 101 5.82 -2.16 -7.22
CA TYR A 101 5.30 -1.25 -8.22
C TYR A 101 5.79 -1.64 -9.62
N ASP A 102 4.94 -1.42 -10.61
CA ASP A 102 5.17 -1.75 -12.01
C ASP A 102 4.59 -0.66 -12.89
N TYR A 103 5.45 0.07 -13.61
CA TYR A 103 5.00 0.98 -14.63
C TYR A 103 4.65 0.19 -15.89
N ASP A 104 3.36 0.22 -16.24
CA ASP A 104 2.81 -0.48 -17.38
C ASP A 104 2.58 0.52 -18.52
N ASN A 105 3.23 0.29 -19.67
CA ASN A 105 2.94 0.99 -20.91
C ASN A 105 2.53 0.01 -22.01
N TRP A 106 1.23 -0.06 -22.29
CA TRP A 106 0.65 -0.94 -23.29
C TRP A 106 0.17 -0.20 -24.54
N THR A 107 0.75 0.98 -24.86
CA THR A 107 0.38 1.76 -26.07
C THR A 107 0.58 0.99 -27.38
N GLY A 108 1.53 0.04 -27.41
CA GLY A 108 1.83 -0.80 -28.57
C GLY A 108 1.38 -2.25 -28.45
N GLN A 109 0.61 -2.61 -27.41
CA GLN A 109 0.24 -3.98 -27.10
C GLN A 109 -1.29 -4.18 -27.14
N THR A 110 -1.72 -5.34 -27.62
CA THR A 110 -3.11 -5.80 -27.49
C THR A 110 -3.30 -6.53 -26.17
N CYS A 111 -4.20 -6.02 -25.33
CA CYS A 111 -4.60 -6.64 -24.07
C CYS A 111 -5.78 -7.60 -24.26
N ILE A 112 -5.94 -8.54 -23.33
CA ILE A 112 -7.08 -9.47 -23.28
C ILE A 112 -8.39 -8.71 -23.22
N ASP A 113 -8.46 -7.66 -22.40
CA ASP A 113 -9.50 -6.65 -22.51
C ASP A 113 -9.12 -5.69 -23.64
N PRO A 114 -9.79 -5.75 -24.81
CA PRO A 114 -9.45 -4.90 -25.93
C PRO A 114 -9.62 -3.42 -25.59
N ALA A 115 -10.53 -3.08 -24.67
CA ALA A 115 -10.79 -1.71 -24.28
C ALA A 115 -9.68 -1.12 -23.39
N ALA A 116 -8.85 -1.97 -22.79
CA ALA A 116 -7.68 -1.58 -22.01
C ALA A 116 -6.38 -1.57 -22.84
N SER A 117 -6.42 -2.04 -24.10
CA SER A 117 -5.28 -1.90 -25.02
C SER A 117 -4.99 -0.42 -25.23
N GLY A 118 -3.71 -0.05 -25.22
CA GLY A 118 -3.34 1.36 -25.31
C GLY A 118 -3.17 2.08 -23.98
N SER A 119 -3.37 1.39 -22.85
CA SER A 119 -3.32 2.04 -21.53
C SER A 119 -1.89 2.26 -21.03
N VAL A 120 -1.71 3.33 -20.27
CA VAL A 120 -0.51 3.62 -19.50
C VAL A 120 -0.91 3.82 -18.05
N GLN A 121 -0.24 3.14 -17.13
CA GLN A 121 -0.59 3.16 -15.71
C GLN A 121 0.61 2.83 -14.82
N ILE A 122 0.51 3.16 -13.54
CA ILE A 122 1.37 2.64 -12.49
C ILE A 122 0.57 1.65 -11.64
N THR A 123 1.10 0.44 -11.48
CA THR A 123 0.42 -0.67 -10.81
C THR A 123 1.21 -1.09 -9.58
N LEU A 124 0.59 -1.10 -8.41
CA LEU A 124 1.09 -1.84 -7.26
C LEU A 124 0.58 -3.29 -7.35
N ARG A 125 1.49 -4.23 -7.64
CA ARG A 125 1.21 -5.66 -7.76
C ARG A 125 1.42 -6.41 -6.44
N GLN A 126 0.85 -7.61 -6.39
CA GLN A 126 0.99 -8.55 -5.26
C GLN A 126 0.46 -7.96 -3.95
N VAL A 127 -0.67 -7.25 -4.04
CA VAL A 127 -1.44 -6.80 -2.89
C VAL A 127 -2.21 -8.00 -2.34
N PRO A 128 -1.95 -8.49 -1.13
CA PRO A 128 -2.64 -9.65 -0.59
C PRO A 128 -3.99 -9.26 0.03
N GLY A 129 -5.09 -9.82 -0.48
CA GLY A 129 -6.34 -10.02 0.27
C GLY A 129 -7.13 -8.78 0.67
N PHE A 130 -6.73 -7.58 0.26
CA PHE A 130 -7.37 -6.32 0.69
C PHE A 130 -8.26 -5.71 -0.39
N ASN A 131 -9.57 -5.57 -0.16
CA ASN A 131 -10.45 -4.71 -0.97
C ASN A 131 -11.53 -4.05 -0.08
N PRO A 132 -11.81 -2.75 -0.25
CA PRO A 132 -12.97 -2.10 0.35
C PRO A 132 -14.32 -2.83 0.17
N ASP A 133 -14.50 -3.56 -0.93
CA ASP A 133 -15.73 -4.32 -1.24
C ASP A 133 -15.75 -5.77 -0.68
N GLY A 134 -14.67 -6.23 -0.04
CA GLY A 134 -14.53 -7.57 0.52
C GLY A 134 -14.07 -8.67 -0.45
N SER A 135 -13.73 -8.35 -1.70
CA SER A 135 -13.14 -9.30 -2.66
C SER A 135 -11.61 -9.35 -2.60
N ASN A 136 -10.99 -10.46 -3.00
CA ASN A 136 -9.52 -10.51 -3.11
C ASN A 136 -9.08 -9.76 -4.37
N VAL A 137 -8.29 -8.69 -4.21
CA VAL A 137 -7.57 -8.04 -5.32
C VAL A 137 -6.09 -8.35 -5.21
N TRP A 138 -5.42 -8.39 -6.36
CA TRP A 138 -3.99 -8.65 -6.49
C TRP A 138 -3.20 -7.41 -6.90
N ALA A 139 -3.90 -6.36 -7.35
CA ALA A 139 -3.30 -5.14 -7.85
C ALA A 139 -4.13 -3.89 -7.51
N LEU A 140 -3.46 -2.79 -7.22
CA LEU A 140 -4.02 -1.44 -7.20
C LEU A 140 -3.33 -0.64 -8.29
N TYR A 141 -4.05 0.14 -9.08
CA TYR A 141 -3.43 0.86 -10.19
C TYR A 141 -4.00 2.27 -10.37
N TYR A 142 -3.12 3.17 -10.80
CA TYR A 142 -3.44 4.53 -11.18
C TYR A 142 -3.26 4.66 -12.69
N VAL A 143 -4.33 5.00 -13.40
CA VAL A 143 -4.38 5.12 -14.86
C VAL A 143 -3.96 6.52 -15.28
N ILE A 144 -2.95 6.59 -16.14
CA ILE A 144 -2.43 7.85 -16.70
C ILE A 144 -3.06 8.11 -18.07
N ALA A 145 -3.26 7.04 -18.86
CA ALA A 145 -3.95 7.09 -20.14
C ALA A 145 -4.66 5.77 -20.45
N GLY A 146 -5.71 5.83 -21.26
CA GLY A 146 -6.53 4.67 -21.63
C GLY A 146 -7.57 4.33 -20.57
N LYS A 147 -8.07 3.09 -20.58
CA LYS A 147 -9.05 2.60 -19.59
C LYS A 147 -8.43 1.93 -18.37
N GLY A 148 -7.19 1.46 -18.50
CA GLY A 148 -6.49 0.69 -17.49
C GLY A 148 -7.03 -0.72 -17.29
N THR A 149 -6.19 -1.59 -16.75
CA THR A 149 -6.57 -2.96 -16.36
C THR A 149 -5.53 -3.50 -15.38
N PRO A 150 -5.89 -4.38 -14.42
CA PRO A 150 -4.90 -4.98 -13.54
C PRO A 150 -3.77 -5.73 -14.28
N HIS A 151 -4.07 -6.30 -15.45
CA HIS A 151 -3.08 -7.00 -16.25
C HIS A 151 -3.50 -7.08 -17.73
N CYS A 152 -2.58 -6.70 -18.64
CA CYS A 152 -2.87 -6.74 -20.07
C CYS A 152 -3.04 -8.17 -20.62
N SER A 153 -2.12 -9.09 -20.31
CA SER A 153 -2.13 -10.46 -20.85
C SER A 153 -2.74 -11.55 -19.95
N ASN A 154 -3.21 -11.26 -18.73
CA ASN A 154 -3.65 -12.28 -17.77
C ASN A 154 -4.84 -11.79 -16.93
N ALA A 155 -6.02 -11.71 -17.53
CA ALA A 155 -7.28 -11.43 -16.83
C ALA A 155 -7.95 -12.76 -16.43
N ASN A 156 -7.66 -13.24 -15.22
CA ASN A 156 -8.36 -14.38 -14.62
C ASN A 156 -9.00 -13.96 -13.28
N GLU A 157 -9.85 -14.81 -12.71
CA GLU A 157 -10.58 -14.52 -11.47
C GLU A 157 -9.69 -14.20 -10.25
N TRP A 158 -8.40 -14.55 -10.31
CA TRP A 158 -7.42 -14.34 -9.24
C TRP A 158 -6.61 -13.05 -9.41
N ASN A 159 -6.56 -12.50 -10.62
CA ASN A 159 -5.80 -11.30 -10.97
C ASN A 159 -6.69 -10.06 -11.01
N LYS A 160 -7.60 -9.93 -10.04
CA LYS A 160 -8.44 -8.74 -9.89
C LYS A 160 -7.59 -7.55 -9.48
N GLY A 161 -8.03 -6.35 -9.83
CA GLY A 161 -7.44 -5.14 -9.29
C GLY A 161 -8.41 -4.00 -9.25
N THR A 162 -8.04 -2.98 -8.49
CA THR A 162 -8.84 -1.78 -8.28
C THR A 162 -8.13 -0.59 -8.88
N CYS A 163 -8.84 0.15 -9.74
CA CYS A 163 -8.37 1.44 -10.19
C CYS A 163 -8.63 2.48 -9.11
N ILE A 164 -7.60 3.24 -8.71
CA ILE A 164 -7.72 4.22 -7.63
C ILE A 164 -8.13 5.63 -8.11
N ASN A 165 -8.06 5.89 -9.42
CA ASN A 165 -8.37 7.19 -10.01
C ASN A 165 -9.33 7.11 -11.22
N CYS A 166 -9.96 5.95 -11.43
CA CYS A 166 -11.02 5.81 -12.42
C CYS A 166 -12.35 6.22 -11.77
N GLU A 167 -13.23 6.83 -12.56
CA GLU A 167 -14.63 6.96 -12.16
C GLU A 167 -15.25 5.55 -12.01
N GLU A 168 -16.09 5.35 -10.99
CA GLU A 168 -16.87 4.11 -10.84
C GLU A 168 -17.64 3.85 -12.14
N GLN A 169 -17.29 2.77 -12.86
CA GLN A 169 -17.98 2.33 -14.07
C GLN A 169 -19.19 1.47 -13.73
#